data_AF-A0A924Y169-F1
#
_entry.id   AF-A0A924Y169-F1
#
_cell.length_a   1.000
_cell.length_b   1.000
_cell.length_c   1.000
_cell.angle_alpha   90.00
_cell.angle_beta   90.00
_cell.angle_gamma   90.00
#
_symmetry.space_group_name_H-M   'P 1'
#
loop_
_entity.id
_entity.type
_entity.pdbx_description
1 polymer ?
#
loop_
_entity_poly.entity_id
_entity_poly.type
_entity_poly.pdbx_seq_one_letter_code
_entity_poly.pdbx_strand_id
1 'polypeptide(L)'
;MRTPGLMLTFAATVAALGFCQGCHRAGADGDGGEKTAAVPPPPPITVSRTAAVPEPLRAAAETLFAQGLADPMGGEYREITVRVGSVWGGESDVKTHGWVLPERVGEAARRAVCPNGLIYTVRAVGKNVRVRDDVAKYLQSREVVRKKYGGRAGIAWRDATPESESVSIESLSPLYICLLLRLGEDGPAASLYKEWEPSLRSRIDADDSSRVDPYYLLANRWAWALYDRAVCAHMRG
;
A
#
# COMPACT_ATOMS: atom_id res chain seq x y z
N MET A 1 1.29 54.80 35.63
CA MET A 1 2.44 54.95 36.54
C MET A 1 3.51 53.93 36.14
N ARG A 2 4.72 54.42 35.84
CA ARG A 2 6.03 53.73 35.64
C ARG A 2 6.16 52.59 34.59
N THR A 3 6.95 52.90 33.55
CA THR A 3 7.77 52.06 32.65
C THR A 3 9.07 51.55 33.34
N PRO A 4 10.05 50.87 32.69
CA PRO A 4 10.05 49.73 31.73
C PRO A 4 11.23 48.69 31.95
N GLY A 5 11.37 47.70 31.06
CA GLY A 5 12.58 46.88 30.83
C GLY A 5 12.25 45.38 30.75
N LEU A 6 12.67 44.55 29.78
CA LEU A 6 13.84 44.55 28.90
C LEU A 6 13.51 43.64 27.69
N MET A 7 13.70 44.12 26.46
CA MET A 7 13.71 43.30 25.24
C MET A 7 15.08 42.62 25.11
N LEU A 8 15.12 41.33 24.77
CA LEU A 8 16.32 40.69 24.24
C LEU A 8 16.04 40.09 22.87
N THR A 9 16.68 40.68 21.88
CA THR A 9 16.82 40.24 20.49
C THR A 9 18.03 39.33 20.41
N PHE A 10 17.92 38.14 19.82
CA PHE A 10 19.09 37.36 19.40
C PHE A 10 19.11 37.26 17.88
N ALA A 11 20.11 37.90 17.30
CA ALA A 11 20.44 37.87 15.88
C ALA A 11 21.37 36.68 15.57
N ALA A 12 21.15 36.08 14.41
CA ALA A 12 21.97 35.02 13.82
C ALA A 12 23.38 35.55 13.44
N THR A 13 24.40 34.69 13.55
CA THR A 13 25.71 34.94 12.93
C THR A 13 26.15 33.71 12.15
N VAL A 14 26.26 33.89 10.84
CA VAL A 14 26.94 33.01 9.88
C VAL A 14 28.43 33.35 9.92
N ALA A 15 29.29 32.34 9.98
CA ALA A 15 30.70 32.52 9.64
C ALA A 15 31.20 31.30 8.85
N ALA A 16 31.59 31.56 7.61
CA ALA A 16 32.33 30.67 6.74
C ALA A 16 33.71 31.26 6.45
N LEU A 17 34.62 30.36 6.01
CA LEU A 17 35.92 30.55 5.36
C LEU A 17 37.17 30.45 6.25
N GLY A 18 38.11 29.61 5.78
CA GLY A 18 39.49 29.60 6.26
C GLY A 18 40.28 28.37 5.81
N PHE A 19 40.58 28.28 4.52
CA PHE A 19 41.51 27.32 3.91
C PHE A 19 42.93 27.50 4.49
N CYS A 20 43.58 26.42 4.95
CA CYS A 20 45.03 26.38 5.16
C CYS A 20 45.59 25.13 4.48
N GLN A 21 46.33 25.35 3.39
CA GLN A 21 47.18 24.34 2.77
C GLN A 21 48.52 24.25 3.51
N GLY A 22 48.94 23.01 3.78
CA GLY A 22 50.32 22.56 3.64
C GLY A 22 51.24 22.63 4.87
N CYS A 23 51.56 21.46 5.43
CA CYS A 23 52.95 20.97 5.58
C CYS A 23 52.96 19.50 6.00
N HIS A 24 53.70 18.69 5.24
CA HIS A 24 53.93 17.26 5.43
C HIS A 24 54.45 16.87 6.82
N ARG A 25 53.92 15.78 7.38
CA ARG A 25 54.75 14.77 8.05
C ARG A 25 54.13 13.39 7.94
N ALA A 26 54.98 12.45 7.53
CA ALA A 26 54.69 11.05 7.28
C ALA A 26 54.12 10.33 8.51
N GLY A 27 53.10 9.51 8.26
CA GLY A 27 52.60 8.48 9.16
C GLY A 27 52.01 7.39 8.27
N ALA A 28 52.79 6.33 8.09
CA ALA A 28 52.32 5.09 7.50
C ALA A 28 51.27 4.42 8.42
N ASP A 29 50.53 3.50 7.82
CA ASP A 29 49.67 2.48 8.43
C ASP A 29 48.18 2.83 8.57
N GLY A 30 47.39 2.19 7.68
CA GLY A 30 45.94 2.17 7.74
C GLY A 30 45.28 2.03 6.36
N ASP A 31 45.70 1.07 5.54
CA ASP A 31 44.89 0.60 4.40
C ASP A 31 43.68 -0.18 4.94
N GLY A 32 42.69 0.58 5.40
CA GLY A 32 41.38 0.12 5.81
C GLY A 32 40.33 0.62 4.84
N GLY A 33 40.55 0.39 3.54
CA GLY A 33 39.53 0.61 2.52
C GLY A 33 38.40 -0.41 2.69
N GLU A 34 37.47 -0.14 3.60
CA GLU A 34 36.19 -0.83 3.64
C GLU A 34 35.46 -0.54 2.32
N LYS A 35 35.67 -1.40 1.33
CA LYS A 35 34.86 -1.48 0.13
C LYS A 35 33.45 -1.74 0.59
N THR A 36 32.66 -0.68 0.71
CA THR A 36 31.21 -0.76 0.80
C THR A 36 30.76 -1.46 -0.46
N ALA A 37 30.56 -2.78 -0.37
CA ALA A 37 30.00 -3.54 -1.46
C ALA A 37 28.66 -2.89 -1.78
N ALA A 38 28.56 -2.28 -2.97
CA ALA A 38 27.32 -1.71 -3.44
C ALA A 38 26.23 -2.78 -3.30
N VAL A 39 25.21 -2.48 -2.49
CA VAL A 39 24.08 -3.40 -2.33
C VAL A 39 23.53 -3.65 -3.73
N PRO A 40 23.47 -4.92 -4.20
CA PRO A 40 22.95 -5.21 -5.52
C PRO A 40 21.54 -4.62 -5.63
N PRO A 41 21.17 -4.05 -6.80
CA PRO A 41 19.83 -3.51 -6.96
C PRO A 41 18.81 -4.62 -6.63
N PRO A 42 17.71 -4.28 -5.93
CA PRO A 42 16.69 -5.27 -5.62
C PRO A 42 16.22 -5.95 -6.91
N PRO A 43 15.88 -7.25 -6.86
CA PRO A 43 15.41 -7.95 -8.05
C PRO A 43 14.23 -7.21 -8.67
N PRO A 44 14.13 -7.18 -10.01
CA PRO A 44 13.08 -6.44 -10.68
C PRO A 44 11.71 -6.96 -10.23
N ILE A 45 10.87 -6.03 -9.81
CA ILE A 45 9.48 -6.32 -9.50
C ILE A 45 8.76 -6.50 -10.82
N THR A 46 8.19 -7.68 -11.03
CA THR A 46 7.47 -8.03 -12.25
C THR A 46 6.03 -8.37 -11.91
N VAL A 47 5.08 -7.75 -12.60
CA VAL A 47 3.68 -8.19 -12.58
C VAL A 47 3.37 -8.98 -13.86
N SER A 48 2.29 -9.76 -13.85
CA SER A 48 1.85 -10.46 -15.04
C SER A 48 1.57 -9.50 -16.19
N ARG A 49 1.94 -9.90 -17.41
CA ARG A 49 1.76 -9.13 -18.65
C ARG A 49 0.48 -9.49 -19.40
N THR A 50 -0.52 -10.05 -18.72
CA THR A 50 -1.79 -10.45 -19.34
C THR A 50 -2.43 -9.30 -20.13
N ALA A 51 -2.85 -9.60 -21.36
CA ALA A 51 -3.54 -8.63 -22.22
C ALA A 51 -4.97 -8.32 -21.75
N ALA A 52 -5.52 -9.10 -20.82
CA ALA A 52 -6.87 -8.93 -20.31
C ALA A 52 -7.02 -7.74 -19.33
N VAL A 53 -5.89 -7.19 -18.87
CA VAL A 53 -5.82 -5.96 -18.05
C VAL A 53 -5.01 -4.92 -18.83
N PRO A 54 -5.45 -3.66 -18.96
CA PRO A 54 -4.75 -2.65 -19.76
C PRO A 54 -3.33 -2.37 -19.29
N GLU A 55 -2.45 -2.05 -20.24
CA GLU A 55 -1.04 -1.75 -19.97
C GLU A 55 -0.84 -0.62 -18.94
N PRO A 56 -1.57 0.52 -19.01
CA PRO A 56 -1.41 1.59 -18.01
C PRO A 56 -1.70 1.14 -16.57
N LEU A 57 -2.65 0.22 -16.37
CA LEU A 57 -2.93 -0.33 -15.04
C LEU A 57 -1.83 -1.26 -14.56
N ARG A 58 -1.22 -2.04 -15.45
CA ARG A 58 -0.10 -2.92 -15.12
C ARG A 58 1.16 -2.11 -14.79
N ALA A 59 1.46 -1.07 -15.58
CA ALA A 59 2.56 -0.15 -15.31
C ALA A 59 2.39 0.59 -13.97
N ALA A 60 1.15 1.01 -13.66
CA ALA A 60 0.82 1.58 -12.35
C ALA A 60 1.06 0.58 -11.21
N ALA A 61 0.65 -0.69 -11.38
CA ALA A 61 0.89 -1.74 -10.38
C ALA A 61 2.40 -1.97 -10.14
N GLU A 62 3.21 -2.08 -11.20
CA GLU A 62 4.67 -2.20 -11.10
C GLU A 62 5.28 -1.02 -10.33
N THR A 63 4.82 0.20 -10.64
CA THR A 63 5.27 1.42 -9.97
C THR A 63 4.93 1.40 -8.47
N LEU A 64 3.73 0.97 -8.09
CA LEU A 64 3.32 0.89 -6.69
C LEU A 64 4.13 -0.12 -5.89
N PHE A 65 4.39 -1.30 -6.46
CA PHE A 65 5.27 -2.28 -5.83
C PHE A 65 6.70 -1.74 -5.69
N ALA A 66 7.22 -1.03 -6.69
CA ALA A 66 8.52 -0.36 -6.61
C ALA A 66 8.56 0.72 -5.51
N GLN A 67 7.42 1.32 -5.18
CA GLN A 67 7.27 2.30 -4.10
C GLN A 67 6.98 1.69 -2.73
N GLY A 68 6.77 0.38 -2.64
CA GLY A 68 6.60 -0.33 -1.37
C GLY A 68 5.19 -0.86 -1.08
N LEU A 69 4.30 -0.96 -2.09
CA LEU A 69 3.10 -1.78 -1.96
C LEU A 69 3.50 -3.20 -1.52
N ALA A 70 2.78 -3.77 -0.55
CA ALA A 70 3.19 -5.03 0.04
C ALA A 70 3.14 -6.18 -0.98
N ASP A 71 4.24 -6.92 -1.09
CA ASP A 71 4.36 -8.05 -2.03
C ASP A 71 3.80 -9.35 -1.40
N PRO A 72 2.75 -9.96 -1.97
CA PRO A 72 2.17 -11.20 -1.46
C PRO A 72 2.96 -12.46 -1.88
N MET A 73 4.00 -12.35 -2.73
CA MET A 73 4.72 -13.52 -3.22
C MET A 73 5.33 -14.35 -2.09
N GLY A 74 5.19 -15.68 -2.23
CA GLY A 74 5.64 -16.64 -1.23
C GLY A 74 4.70 -16.77 -0.01
N GLY A 75 3.64 -15.97 0.08
CA GLY A 75 2.64 -16.10 1.14
C GLY A 75 1.55 -17.13 0.84
N GLU A 76 1.09 -17.82 1.87
CA GLU A 76 -0.06 -18.74 1.77
C GLU A 76 -1.37 -17.97 1.95
N TYR A 77 -2.33 -18.17 1.03
CA TYR A 77 -3.62 -17.51 1.12
C TYR A 77 -4.54 -18.20 2.15
N ARG A 78 -4.82 -17.52 3.27
CA ARG A 78 -5.51 -18.07 4.45
C ARG A 78 -6.61 -17.14 4.93
N GLU A 79 -7.59 -17.71 5.61
CA GLU A 79 -8.41 -16.94 6.55
C GLU A 79 -7.51 -16.45 7.69
N ILE A 80 -7.64 -15.18 8.06
CA ILE A 80 -6.83 -14.52 9.09
C ILE A 80 -7.70 -13.60 9.94
N THR A 81 -7.31 -13.41 11.20
CA THR A 81 -7.82 -12.34 12.05
C THR A 81 -6.74 -11.28 12.19
N VAL A 82 -7.10 -10.02 11.93
CA VAL A 82 -6.20 -8.87 12.08
C VAL A 82 -6.87 -7.78 12.92
N ARG A 83 -6.06 -7.01 13.65
CA ARG A 83 -6.52 -5.79 14.34
C ARG A 83 -6.58 -4.65 13.33
N VAL A 84 -7.72 -3.98 13.28
CA VAL A 84 -7.94 -2.76 12.48
C VAL A 84 -8.44 -1.63 13.38
N GLY A 85 -8.19 -0.39 12.97
CA GLY A 85 -8.72 0.82 13.55
C GLY A 85 -9.52 1.64 12.54
N SER A 86 -9.95 2.82 12.97
CA SER A 86 -10.52 3.84 12.10
C SER A 86 -10.16 5.21 12.64
N VAL A 87 -9.76 6.14 11.78
CA VAL A 87 -9.57 7.56 12.13
C VAL A 87 -10.84 8.21 12.68
N TRP A 88 -11.99 7.61 12.42
CA TRP A 88 -13.29 8.02 12.97
C TRP A 88 -13.61 7.37 14.32
N GLY A 89 -12.67 6.60 14.87
CA GLY A 89 -12.73 5.98 16.19
C GLY A 89 -12.99 4.48 16.16
N GLY A 90 -12.56 3.83 17.24
CA GLY A 90 -12.76 2.41 17.50
C GLY A 90 -11.66 1.52 16.94
N GLU A 91 -11.52 0.36 17.57
CA GLU A 91 -10.69 -0.74 17.10
C GLU A 91 -11.45 -2.05 17.21
N SER A 92 -11.16 -2.96 16.30
CA SER A 92 -11.71 -4.30 16.37
C SER A 92 -10.79 -5.32 15.72
N ASP A 93 -10.92 -6.55 16.19
CA ASP A 93 -10.37 -7.69 15.48
C ASP A 93 -11.37 -8.08 14.38
N VAL A 94 -10.93 -8.08 13.13
CA VAL A 94 -11.75 -8.46 11.97
C VAL A 94 -11.21 -9.73 11.34
N LYS A 95 -12.13 -10.61 10.94
CA LYS A 95 -11.82 -11.77 10.11
C LYS A 95 -11.80 -11.33 8.65
N THR A 96 -10.75 -11.71 7.95
CA THR A 96 -10.60 -11.50 6.51
C THR A 96 -9.73 -12.60 5.92
N HIS A 97 -9.42 -12.54 4.63
CA HIS A 97 -8.44 -13.41 4.00
C HIS A 97 -7.24 -12.59 3.51
N GLY A 98 -6.06 -13.20 3.52
CA GLY A 98 -4.82 -12.55 3.10
C GLY A 98 -3.70 -13.56 2.91
N TRP A 99 -2.55 -13.08 2.45
CA TRP A 99 -1.37 -13.89 2.20
C TRP A 99 -0.47 -13.89 3.42
N VAL A 100 -0.48 -14.98 4.20
CA VAL A 100 0.38 -15.18 5.36
C VAL A 100 1.80 -15.41 4.87
N LEU A 101 2.69 -14.47 5.20
CA LEU A 101 4.08 -14.49 4.76
C LEU A 101 4.87 -15.57 5.51
N PRO A 102 5.92 -16.15 4.88
CA PRO A 102 6.80 -17.10 5.54
C PRO A 102 7.35 -16.55 6.85
N GLU A 103 7.39 -17.39 7.88
CA GLU A 103 8.00 -17.03 9.16
C GLU A 103 9.48 -16.74 8.95
N ARG A 104 9.94 -15.58 9.41
CA ARG A 104 11.37 -15.25 9.45
C ARG A 104 11.94 -15.68 10.79
N VAL A 105 13.12 -16.28 10.77
CA VAL A 105 13.82 -16.71 11.98
C VAL A 105 14.00 -15.50 12.90
N GLY A 106 13.48 -15.61 14.13
CA GLY A 106 13.53 -14.54 15.14
C GLY A 106 12.33 -13.59 15.17
N GLU A 107 11.36 -13.71 14.25
CA GLU A 107 10.11 -12.93 14.33
C GLU A 107 9.05 -13.65 15.19
N ALA A 108 8.62 -13.00 16.27
CA ALA A 108 7.66 -13.57 17.21
C ALA A 108 6.20 -13.59 16.70
N ALA A 109 5.89 -12.84 15.65
CA ALA A 109 4.53 -12.66 15.17
C ALA A 109 4.42 -12.88 13.66
N ARG A 110 3.42 -13.68 13.26
CA ARG A 110 3.10 -13.90 11.85
C ARG A 110 2.60 -12.61 11.21
N ARG A 111 2.98 -12.40 9.96
CA ARG A 111 2.57 -11.26 9.16
C ARG A 111 1.81 -11.71 7.92
N ALA A 112 0.87 -10.91 7.46
CA ALA A 112 0.14 -11.16 6.23
C ALA A 112 -0.05 -9.90 5.40
N VAL A 113 -0.06 -10.05 4.09
CA VAL A 113 -0.52 -9.01 3.16
C VAL A 113 -2.05 -9.08 3.10
N CYS A 114 -2.72 -7.97 3.40
CA CYS A 114 -4.17 -7.85 3.36
C CYS A 114 -4.67 -7.25 2.03
N PRO A 115 -5.98 -7.31 1.75
CA PRO A 115 -6.54 -6.85 0.47
C PRO A 115 -6.31 -5.38 0.08
N ASN A 116 -5.97 -4.53 1.04
CA ASN A 116 -5.59 -3.12 0.80
C ASN A 116 -4.10 -2.94 0.45
N GLY A 117 -3.33 -4.02 0.30
CA GLY A 117 -1.91 -3.96 -0.07
C GLY A 117 -0.97 -3.55 1.06
N LEU A 118 -1.39 -3.69 2.32
CA LEU A 118 -0.56 -3.43 3.50
C LEU A 118 -0.25 -4.72 4.28
N ILE A 119 0.80 -4.67 5.10
CA ILE A 119 1.21 -5.77 5.98
C ILE A 119 0.56 -5.63 7.37
N TYR A 120 -0.02 -6.72 7.85
CA TYR A 120 -0.66 -6.83 9.16
C TYR A 120 0.00 -7.91 10.00
N THR A 121 0.13 -7.64 11.29
CA THR A 121 0.34 -8.70 12.28
C THR A 121 -0.92 -9.55 12.39
N VAL A 122 -0.77 -10.85 12.21
CA VAL A 122 -1.87 -11.82 12.25
C VAL A 122 -2.12 -12.25 13.68
N ARG A 123 -3.37 -12.11 14.15
CA ARG A 123 -3.83 -12.52 15.48
C ARG A 123 -4.22 -13.99 15.52
N ALA A 124 -4.79 -14.50 14.44
CA ALA A 124 -5.14 -15.90 14.27
C ALA A 124 -5.06 -16.29 12.80
N VAL A 125 -4.63 -17.51 12.51
CA VAL A 125 -4.65 -18.11 11.17
C VAL A 125 -5.74 -19.17 11.15
N GLY A 126 -6.75 -18.97 10.31
CA GLY A 126 -7.83 -19.90 10.05
C GLY A 126 -7.50 -20.87 8.92
N LYS A 127 -8.53 -21.41 8.26
CA LYS A 127 -8.41 -22.43 7.21
C LYS A 127 -7.72 -21.93 5.93
N ASN A 128 -7.26 -22.89 5.13
CA ASN A 128 -6.88 -22.64 3.73
C ASN A 128 -8.10 -22.22 2.92
N VAL A 129 -7.94 -21.17 2.12
CA VAL A 129 -8.96 -20.65 1.20
C VAL A 129 -8.32 -20.43 -0.16
N ARG A 130 -9.15 -20.27 -1.20
CA ARG A 130 -8.66 -20.01 -2.56
C ARG A 130 -9.06 -18.60 -2.97
N VAL A 131 -8.09 -17.84 -3.44
CA VAL A 131 -8.27 -16.49 -3.98
C VAL A 131 -9.42 -16.43 -5.00
N ARG A 132 -9.47 -17.43 -5.89
CA ARG A 132 -10.50 -17.53 -6.94
C ARG A 132 -11.91 -17.62 -6.38
N ASP A 133 -12.10 -18.30 -5.25
CA ASP A 133 -13.42 -18.47 -4.64
C ASP A 133 -13.92 -17.14 -4.05
N ASP A 134 -13.03 -16.34 -3.47
CA ASP A 134 -13.40 -15.02 -2.93
C ASP A 134 -13.74 -14.04 -4.04
N VAL A 135 -12.93 -14.00 -5.11
CA VAL A 135 -13.23 -13.16 -6.27
C VAL A 135 -14.56 -13.55 -6.90
N ALA A 136 -14.84 -14.86 -7.05
CA ALA A 136 -16.12 -15.33 -7.56
C ALA A 136 -17.29 -14.92 -6.65
N LYS A 137 -17.17 -15.08 -5.33
CA LYS A 137 -18.20 -14.67 -4.36
C LYS A 137 -18.44 -13.17 -4.36
N TYR A 138 -17.37 -12.38 -4.41
CA TYR A 138 -17.46 -10.93 -4.53
C TYR A 138 -18.27 -10.58 -5.78
N LEU A 139 -17.86 -11.04 -6.97
CA LEU A 139 -18.56 -10.73 -8.22
C LEU A 139 -20.03 -11.19 -8.22
N GLN A 140 -20.34 -12.33 -7.60
CA GLN A 140 -21.73 -12.77 -7.42
C GLN A 140 -22.53 -11.81 -6.53
N SER A 141 -21.95 -11.32 -5.43
CA SER A 141 -22.62 -10.34 -4.57
C SER A 141 -22.88 -9.02 -5.31
N ARG A 142 -21.93 -8.58 -6.15
CA ARG A 142 -22.07 -7.40 -7.02
C ARG A 142 -23.24 -7.54 -7.98
N GLU A 143 -23.40 -8.70 -8.60
CA GLU A 143 -24.51 -8.99 -9.51
C GLU A 143 -25.87 -8.96 -8.78
N VAL A 144 -25.94 -9.50 -7.56
CA VAL A 144 -27.14 -9.42 -6.72
C VAL A 144 -27.49 -7.96 -6.39
N VAL A 145 -26.50 -7.15 -5.99
CA VAL A 145 -26.69 -5.72 -5.71
C VAL A 145 -27.19 -4.98 -6.96
N ARG A 146 -26.59 -5.24 -8.12
CA ARG A 146 -26.98 -4.64 -9.41
C ARG A 146 -28.44 -4.96 -9.77
N LYS A 147 -28.87 -6.21 -9.58
CA LYS A 147 -30.27 -6.62 -9.81
C LYS A 147 -31.24 -5.95 -8.83
N LYS A 148 -30.86 -5.82 -7.56
CA LYS A 148 -31.74 -5.31 -6.50
C LYS A 148 -31.90 -3.78 -6.54
N TYR A 149 -30.84 -3.05 -6.84
CA TYR A 149 -30.79 -1.59 -6.67
C TYR A 149 -30.51 -0.81 -7.96
N GLY A 150 -30.41 -1.50 -9.11
CA GLY A 150 -30.05 -0.89 -10.39
C GLY A 150 -28.54 -0.61 -10.53
N GLY A 151 -28.07 -0.44 -11.77
CA GLY A 151 -26.64 -0.40 -12.12
C GLY A 151 -25.78 0.69 -11.45
N ARG A 152 -26.38 1.64 -10.72
CA ARG A 152 -25.67 2.69 -9.96
C ARG A 152 -25.26 2.28 -8.54
N ALA A 153 -25.83 1.22 -7.98
CA ALA A 153 -25.60 0.84 -6.58
C ALA A 153 -24.27 0.12 -6.34
N GLY A 154 -23.49 -0.07 -7.40
CA GLY A 154 -22.44 -1.05 -7.38
C GLY A 154 -21.15 -0.59 -6.71
N ILE A 155 -20.46 0.36 -7.32
CA ILE A 155 -19.08 0.63 -6.98
C ILE A 155 -18.98 2.14 -6.78
N ALA A 156 -19.36 2.59 -5.59
CA ALA A 156 -19.07 3.93 -5.17
C ALA A 156 -17.58 3.98 -4.84
N TRP A 157 -16.80 4.63 -5.70
CA TRP A 157 -15.47 5.04 -5.28
C TRP A 157 -15.61 5.97 -4.09
N ARG A 158 -15.11 5.54 -2.93
CA ARG A 158 -15.07 6.30 -1.68
C ARG A 158 -13.62 6.67 -1.42
N ASP A 159 -13.30 7.95 -1.45
CA ASP A 159 -11.91 8.39 -1.24
C ASP A 159 -11.43 8.11 0.21
N ALA A 160 -12.38 8.00 1.14
CA ALA A 160 -12.14 7.56 2.52
C ALA A 160 -12.93 6.27 2.83
N THR A 161 -12.23 5.17 3.03
CA THR A 161 -12.79 3.85 3.37
C THR A 161 -12.24 3.39 4.72
N PRO A 162 -13.07 3.01 5.70
CA PRO A 162 -12.58 2.49 6.99
C PRO A 162 -11.63 1.30 6.80
N GLU A 163 -10.61 1.17 7.66
CA GLU A 163 -9.62 0.09 7.56
C GLU A 163 -10.28 -1.30 7.48
N SER A 164 -11.34 -1.54 8.26
CA SER A 164 -12.13 -2.78 8.25
C SER A 164 -12.75 -3.10 6.88
N GLU A 165 -13.25 -2.09 6.18
CA GLU A 165 -13.78 -2.25 4.82
C GLU A 165 -12.63 -2.44 3.82
N SER A 166 -11.51 -1.71 3.99
CA SER A 166 -10.34 -1.80 3.09
C SER A 166 -9.68 -3.19 3.09
N VAL A 167 -9.71 -3.89 4.23
CA VAL A 167 -9.18 -5.26 4.34
C VAL A 167 -10.22 -6.32 4.04
N SER A 168 -11.49 -5.98 3.77
CA SER A 168 -12.57 -6.95 3.62
C SER A 168 -12.59 -7.58 2.23
N ILE A 169 -12.78 -8.90 2.18
CA ILE A 169 -13.05 -9.64 0.93
C ILE A 169 -14.44 -9.35 0.35
N GLU A 170 -15.33 -8.77 1.14
CA GLU A 170 -16.68 -8.36 0.70
C GLU A 170 -16.65 -6.99 -0.01
N SER A 171 -15.58 -6.22 0.18
CA SER A 171 -15.36 -4.89 -0.42
C SER A 171 -13.97 -4.80 -1.07
N LEU A 172 -13.72 -5.65 -2.08
CA LEU A 172 -12.43 -5.71 -2.76
C LEU A 172 -12.11 -4.40 -3.49
N SER A 173 -11.02 -3.76 -3.07
CA SER A 173 -10.51 -2.55 -3.72
C SER A 173 -9.73 -2.85 -5.01
N PRO A 174 -9.51 -1.86 -5.89
CA PRO A 174 -8.65 -2.01 -7.07
C PRO A 174 -7.20 -2.38 -6.75
N LEU A 175 -6.70 -2.12 -5.53
CA LEU A 175 -5.36 -2.57 -5.12
C LEU A 175 -5.25 -4.10 -5.11
N TYR A 176 -6.36 -4.79 -4.87
CA TYR A 176 -6.39 -6.25 -4.94
C TYR A 176 -6.05 -6.75 -6.36
N ILE A 177 -6.41 -6.01 -7.41
CA ILE A 177 -6.01 -6.34 -8.79
C ILE A 177 -4.48 -6.34 -8.92
N CYS A 178 -3.79 -5.35 -8.33
CA CYS A 178 -2.32 -5.29 -8.32
C CYS A 178 -1.71 -6.53 -7.66
N LEU A 179 -2.25 -6.95 -6.50
CA LEU A 179 -1.79 -8.14 -5.79
C LEU A 179 -1.97 -9.41 -6.63
N LEU A 180 -3.11 -9.55 -7.31
CA LEU A 180 -3.37 -10.68 -8.21
C LEU A 180 -2.45 -10.70 -9.42
N LEU A 181 -2.20 -9.55 -10.04
CA LEU A 181 -1.24 -9.42 -11.14
C LEU A 181 0.18 -9.79 -10.70
N ARG A 182 0.58 -9.44 -9.48
CA ARG A 182 1.87 -9.83 -8.91
C ARG A 182 2.02 -11.33 -8.71
N LEU A 183 0.92 -12.02 -8.40
CA LEU A 183 0.88 -13.47 -8.21
C LEU A 183 0.69 -14.26 -9.52
N GLY A 184 0.43 -13.59 -10.65
CA GLY A 184 0.08 -14.25 -11.91
C GLY A 184 -1.35 -14.82 -11.95
N GLU A 185 -2.23 -14.38 -11.06
CA GLU A 185 -3.66 -14.78 -11.05
C GLU A 185 -4.47 -13.96 -12.07
N ASP A 186 -4.16 -14.16 -13.34
CA ASP A 186 -4.65 -13.34 -14.46
C ASP A 186 -6.17 -13.36 -14.63
N GLY A 187 -6.78 -14.55 -14.50
CA GLY A 187 -8.23 -14.71 -14.65
C GLY A 187 -9.02 -13.91 -13.60
N PRO A 188 -8.74 -14.11 -12.30
CA PRO A 188 -9.32 -13.30 -11.23
C PRO A 188 -9.03 -11.80 -11.40
N ALA A 189 -7.80 -11.42 -11.73
CA ALA A 189 -7.42 -10.02 -11.93
C ALA A 189 -8.25 -9.36 -13.05
N ALA A 190 -8.37 -10.03 -14.20
CA ALA A 190 -9.16 -9.55 -15.34
C ALA A 190 -10.66 -9.43 -15.00
N SER A 191 -11.18 -10.35 -14.18
CA SER A 191 -12.59 -10.35 -13.79
C SER A 191 -12.91 -9.20 -12.84
N LEU A 192 -12.03 -8.92 -11.87
CA LEU A 192 -12.16 -7.75 -11.01
C LEU A 192 -11.96 -6.45 -11.79
N TYR A 193 -11.01 -6.40 -12.72
CA TYR A 193 -10.81 -5.23 -13.57
C TYR A 193 -12.09 -4.87 -14.34
N LYS A 194 -12.76 -5.84 -14.97
CA LYS A 194 -14.03 -5.62 -15.69
C LYS A 194 -15.15 -5.11 -14.79
N GLU A 195 -15.22 -5.57 -13.54
CA GLU A 195 -16.18 -5.05 -12.56
C GLU A 195 -15.87 -3.58 -12.23
N TRP A 196 -14.60 -3.22 -12.04
CA TRP A 196 -14.18 -1.87 -11.65
C TRP A 196 -14.10 -0.86 -12.81
N GLU A 197 -13.87 -1.31 -14.04
CA GLU A 197 -13.67 -0.47 -15.22
C GLU A 197 -14.76 0.60 -15.41
N PRO A 198 -16.07 0.30 -15.30
CA PRO A 198 -17.12 1.31 -15.43
C PRO A 198 -17.00 2.44 -14.40
N SER A 199 -16.62 2.14 -13.16
CA SER A 199 -16.45 3.15 -12.10
C SER A 199 -15.16 3.95 -12.23
N LEU A 200 -14.10 3.33 -12.75
CA LEU A 200 -12.88 4.04 -13.14
C LEU A 200 -13.20 5.04 -14.27
N ARG A 201 -14.04 4.63 -15.24
CA ARG A 201 -14.48 5.49 -16.35
C ARG A 201 -15.50 6.54 -15.93
N SER A 202 -16.40 6.29 -14.97
CA SER A 202 -17.44 7.27 -14.59
C SER A 202 -16.91 8.46 -13.79
N ARG A 203 -15.67 8.39 -13.28
CA ARG A 203 -14.96 9.52 -12.65
C ARG A 203 -14.26 10.42 -13.66
N ILE A 204 -14.45 10.14 -14.95
CA ILE A 204 -14.05 10.99 -16.07
C ILE A 204 -15.13 12.06 -16.24
N ASP A 205 -14.76 13.33 -16.09
CA ASP A 205 -15.53 14.40 -16.73
C ASP A 205 -15.55 14.09 -18.23
N ALA A 206 -16.74 13.93 -18.81
CA ALA A 206 -16.96 13.40 -20.16
C ALA A 206 -16.20 14.12 -21.31
N ASP A 207 -15.52 15.23 -21.00
CA ASP A 207 -14.78 16.07 -21.92
C ASP A 207 -13.26 15.76 -22.00
N ASP A 208 -12.69 15.01 -21.04
CA ASP A 208 -11.24 14.70 -21.02
C ASP A 208 -10.95 13.23 -20.69
N SER A 209 -11.26 12.34 -21.65
CA SER A 209 -10.95 10.91 -21.59
C SER A 209 -9.44 10.59 -21.59
N SER A 210 -8.57 11.60 -21.78
CA SER A 210 -7.10 11.42 -21.81
C SER A 210 -6.44 11.45 -20.42
N ARG A 211 -7.22 11.68 -19.36
CA ARG A 211 -6.72 12.02 -18.01
C ARG A 211 -6.89 10.98 -16.90
N VAL A 212 -7.38 9.77 -17.17
CA VAL A 212 -7.39 8.74 -16.12
C VAL A 212 -6.03 8.11 -16.03
N ASP A 213 -5.21 8.65 -15.15
CA ASP A 213 -4.00 7.99 -14.70
C ASP A 213 -4.38 6.87 -13.70
N PRO A 214 -4.28 5.58 -14.06
CA PRO A 214 -4.60 4.49 -13.14
C PRO A 214 -3.67 4.50 -11.93
N TYR A 215 -2.45 5.03 -12.08
CA TYR A 215 -1.53 5.19 -10.96
C TYR A 215 -2.10 6.14 -9.91
N TYR A 216 -2.60 7.32 -10.30
CA TYR A 216 -3.22 8.25 -9.34
C TYR A 216 -4.34 7.60 -8.54
N LEU A 217 -5.24 6.86 -9.20
CA LEU A 217 -6.37 6.21 -8.54
C LEU A 217 -5.92 5.14 -7.53
N LEU A 218 -4.99 4.28 -7.93
CA LEU A 218 -4.46 3.24 -7.05
C LEU A 218 -3.62 3.84 -5.91
N ALA A 219 -2.75 4.80 -6.22
CA ALA A 219 -1.89 5.49 -5.25
C ALA A 219 -2.73 6.25 -4.21
N ASN A 220 -3.81 6.91 -4.62
CA ASN A 220 -4.72 7.58 -3.71
C ASN A 220 -5.36 6.60 -2.71
N ARG A 221 -5.83 5.44 -3.17
CA ARG A 221 -6.37 4.37 -2.30
C ARG A 221 -5.33 3.84 -1.33
N TRP A 222 -4.12 3.61 -1.81
CA TRP A 222 -3.04 3.08 -1.00
C TRP A 222 -2.59 4.10 0.05
N ALA A 223 -2.46 5.37 -0.34
CA ALA A 223 -2.15 6.47 0.56
C ALA A 223 -3.20 6.63 1.66
N TRP A 224 -4.50 6.49 1.34
CA TRP A 224 -5.56 6.50 2.35
C TRP A 224 -5.42 5.34 3.33
N ALA A 225 -5.19 4.11 2.86
CA ALA A 225 -5.01 2.95 3.73
C ALA A 225 -3.80 3.11 4.66
N LEU A 226 -2.69 3.66 4.15
CA LEU A 226 -1.50 3.99 4.95
C LEU A 226 -1.83 5.05 6.02
N TYR A 227 -2.52 6.12 5.62
CA TYR A 227 -2.91 7.21 6.51
C TYR A 227 -3.80 6.72 7.66
N ASP A 228 -4.91 6.02 7.35
CA ASP A 228 -5.87 5.53 8.33
C ASP A 228 -5.18 4.65 9.38
N ARG A 229 -4.36 3.70 8.89
CA ARG A 229 -3.58 2.80 9.73
C ARG A 229 -2.54 3.51 10.58
N ALA A 230 -1.82 4.49 10.01
CA ALA A 230 -0.77 5.22 10.72
C ALA A 230 -1.35 6.08 11.86
N VAL A 231 -2.47 6.77 11.61
CA VAL A 231 -3.18 7.53 12.64
C VAL A 231 -3.69 6.60 13.73
N CYS A 232 -4.31 5.47 13.37
CA CYS A 232 -4.78 4.50 14.36
C CYS A 232 -3.63 3.88 15.17
N ALA A 233 -2.48 3.63 14.54
CA ALA A 233 -1.28 3.18 15.26
C ALA A 233 -0.80 4.23 16.25
N HIS A 234 -0.75 5.51 15.85
CA HIS A 234 -0.40 6.60 16.75
C HIS A 234 -1.37 6.73 17.93
N MET A 235 -2.67 6.56 17.69
CA MET A 235 -3.69 6.60 18.76
C MET A 235 -3.53 5.47 19.79
N ARG A 236 -2.82 4.37 19.46
CA ARG A 236 -2.55 3.25 20.39
C ARG A 236 -1.36 3.47 21.31
N GLY A 237 -0.45 4.38 20.98
CA GLY A 237 0.85 4.53 21.63
C GLY A 237 1.90 3.61 21.01
#